data_AF-A0A7K0KJ33-F1
#
_entry.id   AF-A0A7K0KJ33-F1
#
_cell.length_a   1.000
_cell.length_b   1.000
_cell.length_c   1.000
_cell.angle_alpha   90.00
_cell.angle_beta   90.00
_cell.angle_gamma   90.00
#
_symmetry.space_group_name_H-M   'P 1'
#
loop_
_entity.id
_entity.type
_entity.pdbx_description
1 polymer ?
#
loop_
_entity_poly.entity_id
_entity_poly.type
_entity_poly.pdbx_seq_one_letter_code
_entity_poly.pdbx_strand_id
1 'polypeptide(L)'
;MLATVSQTNSLRGSFYYDRALNQQDKGGHVVACNGIPQYAPAALQLAFLQAYCNQKYQVKAYNIVLSHSSVDKALLDARPQMKSKYVNDFLTECKKLGMDLDNVPWVMMEHTNTDCDHYHIIVLTSKFDGTRLDTAFIGKKAAKAAYFASKKNNLHYAIGLQKREESRQRHLAEKYGLEVTQSVGLSDAQLAKLKKVEKENVAADKRAKLTRQERSIAEAHERRDKIKSLIERAAKSTLLKGRGMDYFTTALELDGMKYAEDDKGNYTVTVNNGKRDVTYKLARLGVAISLVDTIKAKEKLREEQRKQEEADRKAEEARKAEEAARKKEEEQKKQEDENPKRGMRFRR
;
A
#
# COMPACT_ATOMS: atom_id res chain seq x y z
N MET A 1 -21.30 -27.18 7.11
CA MET A 1 -21.09 -25.77 6.77
C MET A 1 -22.35 -25.07 6.31
N LEU A 2 -22.55 -23.87 6.83
CA LEU A 2 -23.69 -22.98 6.55
C LEU A 2 -23.14 -21.58 6.27
N ALA A 3 -23.67 -20.93 5.23
CA ALA A 3 -23.47 -19.49 5.06
C ALA A 3 -24.75 -18.75 5.46
N THR A 4 -24.61 -17.78 6.35
CA THR A 4 -25.67 -16.84 6.70
C THR A 4 -25.27 -15.44 6.25
N VAL A 5 -26.24 -14.63 5.83
CA VAL A 5 -25.99 -13.27 5.38
C VAL A 5 -26.86 -12.32 6.18
N SER A 6 -26.24 -11.32 6.78
CA SER A 6 -26.93 -10.22 7.44
C SER A 6 -26.52 -8.89 6.80
N GLN A 7 -27.39 -7.90 6.90
CA GLN A 7 -27.10 -6.53 6.47
C GLN A 7 -26.58 -5.74 7.67
N THR A 8 -25.65 -4.81 7.41
CA THR A 8 -25.17 -3.89 8.44
C THR A 8 -25.20 -2.44 7.94
N ASN A 9 -25.63 -1.56 8.83
CA ASN A 9 -25.56 -0.11 8.65
C ASN A 9 -24.30 0.48 9.31
N SER A 10 -23.57 -0.33 10.10
CA SER A 10 -22.36 0.06 10.84
C SER A 10 -21.19 -0.83 10.43
N LEU A 11 -20.26 -0.27 9.66
CA LEU A 11 -18.99 -0.95 9.37
C LEU A 11 -18.18 -1.13 10.65
N ARG A 12 -18.22 -0.14 11.56
CA ARG A 12 -17.54 -0.22 12.86
C ARG A 12 -18.04 -1.42 13.68
N GLY A 13 -19.35 -1.58 13.80
CA GLY A 13 -19.97 -2.72 14.49
C GLY A 13 -19.71 -4.07 13.83
N SER A 14 -19.10 -4.11 12.65
CA SER A 14 -18.70 -5.35 11.98
C SER A 14 -17.27 -5.78 12.34
N PHE A 15 -16.41 -4.83 12.76
CA PHE A 15 -15.05 -5.09 13.25
C PHE A 15 -14.96 -5.13 14.78
N TYR A 16 -15.80 -4.34 15.47
CA TYR A 16 -15.75 -4.18 16.92
C TYR A 16 -17.06 -4.59 17.57
N TYR A 17 -17.00 -5.02 18.83
CA TYR A 17 -18.21 -5.20 19.64
C TYR A 17 -18.80 -3.82 19.98
N ASP A 18 -19.76 -3.35 19.17
CA ASP A 18 -20.41 -2.03 19.30
C ASP A 18 -21.15 -1.83 20.65
N ARG A 19 -21.37 -2.90 21.43
CA ARG A 19 -22.03 -2.86 22.76
C ARG A 19 -21.07 -2.98 23.95
N ALA A 20 -19.78 -3.26 23.73
CA ALA A 20 -18.81 -3.36 24.81
C ALA A 20 -18.26 -1.96 25.13
N LEU A 21 -18.29 -1.55 26.40
CA LEU A 21 -17.80 -0.25 26.90
C LEU A 21 -16.36 0.10 26.47
N ASN A 22 -15.57 -0.90 26.05
CA ASN A 22 -14.16 -0.75 25.69
C ASN A 22 -13.85 -0.94 24.19
N GLN A 23 -14.85 -1.09 23.31
CA GLN A 23 -14.66 -1.32 21.87
C GLN A 23 -13.62 -2.40 21.55
N GLN A 24 -13.69 -3.54 22.25
CA GLN A 24 -12.80 -4.65 21.96
C GLN A 24 -12.97 -5.10 20.50
N ASP A 25 -11.84 -5.32 19.85
CA ASP A 25 -11.78 -5.96 18.54
C ASP A 25 -12.47 -7.32 18.66
N LYS A 26 -13.32 -7.65 17.68
CA LYS A 26 -13.91 -8.99 17.57
C LYS A 26 -12.84 -10.07 17.36
N GLY A 27 -11.63 -9.65 17.00
CA GLY A 27 -10.49 -10.50 16.77
C GLY A 27 -10.63 -11.20 15.42
N GLY A 28 -9.71 -12.13 15.17
CA GLY A 28 -9.68 -12.91 13.94
C GLY A 28 -8.56 -12.50 12.98
N HIS A 29 -8.08 -13.47 12.23
CA HIS A 29 -7.00 -13.29 11.27
C HIS A 29 -7.58 -13.04 9.88
N VAL A 30 -7.12 -11.99 9.19
CA VAL A 30 -7.56 -11.73 7.81
C VAL A 30 -6.91 -12.72 6.85
N VAL A 31 -7.71 -13.64 6.34
CA VAL A 31 -7.28 -14.73 5.45
C VAL A 31 -7.42 -14.37 3.97
N ALA A 32 -8.31 -13.44 3.62
CA ALA A 32 -8.49 -12.96 2.26
C ALA A 32 -9.16 -11.58 2.24
N CYS A 33 -8.94 -10.81 1.19
CA CYS A 33 -9.57 -9.51 0.98
C CYS A 33 -9.52 -9.08 -0.48
N ASN A 34 -10.36 -8.10 -0.84
CA ASN A 34 -10.30 -7.41 -2.14
C ASN A 34 -10.32 -5.90 -1.94
N GLY A 35 -9.34 -5.20 -2.52
CA GLY A 35 -9.20 -3.74 -2.40
C GLY A 35 -8.82 -3.21 -1.03
N ILE A 36 -8.59 -4.08 -0.05
CA ILE A 36 -8.20 -3.74 1.33
C ILE A 36 -6.79 -4.30 1.61
N PRO A 37 -5.90 -3.60 2.31
CA PRO A 37 -4.61 -4.18 2.71
C PRO A 37 -4.77 -5.33 3.72
N GLN A 38 -4.47 -6.56 3.31
CA GLN A 38 -4.70 -7.77 4.11
C GLN A 38 -4.03 -7.74 5.50
N TYR A 39 -2.77 -7.30 5.56
CA TYR A 39 -1.96 -7.34 6.79
C TYR A 39 -2.00 -6.03 7.60
N ALA A 40 -2.88 -5.10 7.24
CA ALA A 40 -3.07 -3.87 7.99
C ALA A 40 -3.84 -4.12 9.30
N PRO A 41 -3.65 -3.28 10.34
CA PRO A 41 -4.47 -3.33 11.54
C PRO A 41 -5.96 -3.13 11.22
N ALA A 42 -6.85 -3.68 12.06
CA ALA A 42 -8.31 -3.60 11.90
C ALA A 42 -8.81 -2.16 11.72
N ALA A 43 -8.24 -1.20 12.47
CA ALA A 43 -8.57 0.23 12.33
C ALA A 43 -8.30 0.78 10.93
N LEU A 44 -7.18 0.37 10.31
CA LEU A 44 -6.82 0.80 8.97
C LEU A 44 -7.69 0.10 7.91
N GLN A 45 -7.98 -1.20 8.08
CA GLN A 45 -8.89 -1.92 7.19
C GLN A 45 -10.32 -1.34 7.20
N LEU A 46 -10.81 -0.98 8.39
CA LEU A 46 -12.08 -0.26 8.54
C LEU A 46 -12.03 1.09 7.82
N ALA A 47 -10.95 1.86 7.94
CA ALA A 47 -10.81 3.13 7.26
C ALA A 47 -10.86 2.98 5.73
N PHE A 48 -10.23 1.94 5.17
CA PHE A 48 -10.35 1.64 3.73
C PHE A 48 -11.79 1.30 3.34
N LEU A 49 -12.47 0.43 4.09
CA LEU A 49 -13.87 0.10 3.82
C LEU A 49 -14.79 1.33 3.92
N GLN A 50 -14.55 2.21 4.89
CA GLN A 50 -15.28 3.47 5.02
C GLN A 50 -15.02 4.41 3.83
N ALA A 51 -13.78 4.48 3.33
CA ALA A 51 -13.43 5.29 2.17
C ALA A 51 -14.11 4.81 0.88
N TYR A 52 -14.27 3.50 0.70
CA TYR A 52 -14.99 2.93 -0.43
C TYR A 52 -16.52 2.92 -0.26
N CYS A 53 -17.00 3.12 0.97
CA CYS A 53 -18.43 3.04 1.24
C CYS A 53 -19.18 4.25 0.70
N ASN A 54 -20.20 4.01 -0.13
CA ASN A 54 -21.08 5.08 -0.57
C ASN A 54 -21.99 5.54 0.58
N GLN A 55 -21.88 6.81 0.95
CA GLN A 55 -22.64 7.37 2.07
C GLN A 55 -24.15 7.41 1.82
N LYS A 56 -24.59 7.42 0.55
CA LYS A 56 -26.01 7.45 0.18
C LYS A 56 -26.77 6.18 0.55
N TYR A 57 -26.08 5.04 0.69
CA TYR A 57 -26.74 3.78 1.02
C TYR A 57 -26.86 3.61 2.52
N GLN A 58 -28.08 3.36 3.01
CA GLN A 58 -28.34 3.08 4.42
C GLN A 58 -27.63 1.78 4.87
N VAL A 59 -27.79 0.72 4.09
CA VAL A 59 -27.05 -0.54 4.26
C VAL A 59 -25.66 -0.38 3.66
N LYS A 60 -24.64 -0.46 4.51
CA LYS A 60 -23.23 -0.22 4.16
C LYS A 60 -22.54 -1.48 3.66
N ALA A 61 -22.86 -2.63 4.27
CA ALA A 61 -22.28 -3.91 3.89
C ALA A 61 -23.23 -5.09 4.13
N TYR A 62 -22.86 -6.22 3.54
CA TYR A 62 -23.34 -7.55 3.88
C TYR A 62 -22.28 -8.27 4.69
N ASN A 63 -22.68 -8.81 5.83
CA ASN A 63 -21.88 -9.69 6.65
C ASN A 63 -22.27 -11.13 6.32
N ILE A 64 -21.39 -11.83 5.63
CA ILE A 64 -21.54 -13.25 5.31
C ILE A 64 -20.75 -14.04 6.36
N VAL A 65 -21.42 -14.90 7.11
CA VAL A 65 -20.77 -15.78 8.08
C VAL A 65 -20.72 -17.19 7.53
N LEU A 66 -19.53 -17.77 7.45
CA LEU A 66 -19.31 -19.17 7.05
C LEU A 66 -18.96 -19.98 8.29
N SER A 67 -19.88 -20.81 8.78
CA SER A 67 -19.66 -21.59 10.00
C SER A 67 -19.35 -23.05 9.68
N HIS A 68 -18.23 -23.55 10.22
CA HIS A 68 -17.86 -24.96 10.18
C HIS A 68 -18.70 -25.79 11.15
N SER A 69 -18.84 -27.08 10.86
CA SER A 69 -19.30 -28.02 11.89
C SER A 69 -18.14 -28.38 12.82
N SER A 70 -18.45 -28.83 14.04
CA SER A 70 -17.44 -29.36 14.97
C SER A 70 -16.64 -30.52 14.37
N VAL A 71 -17.25 -31.32 13.49
CA VAL A 71 -16.60 -32.43 12.77
C VAL A 71 -15.60 -31.92 11.73
N ASP A 72 -15.91 -30.81 11.05
CA ASP A 72 -15.01 -30.21 10.05
C ASP A 72 -13.78 -29.59 10.70
N LYS A 73 -13.89 -29.11 11.96
CA LYS A 73 -12.80 -28.47 12.68
C LYS A 73 -11.56 -29.37 12.76
N ALA A 74 -11.73 -30.60 13.25
CA ALA A 74 -10.63 -31.57 13.36
C ALA A 74 -9.95 -31.86 12.01
N LEU A 75 -10.74 -31.92 10.93
CA LEU A 75 -10.23 -32.18 9.58
C LEU A 75 -9.45 -30.98 9.02
N LEU A 76 -9.91 -29.76 9.30
CA LEU A 76 -9.26 -28.52 8.87
C LEU A 76 -7.99 -28.22 9.69
N ASP A 77 -7.98 -28.56 10.99
CA ASP A 77 -6.80 -28.45 11.84
C ASP A 77 -5.70 -29.44 11.41
N ALA A 78 -6.07 -30.66 11.05
CA ALA A 78 -5.14 -31.66 10.52
C ALA A 78 -4.63 -31.32 9.11
N ARG A 79 -5.34 -30.45 8.37
CA ARG A 79 -5.00 -30.08 6.98
C ARG A 79 -5.20 -28.58 6.75
N PRO A 80 -4.35 -27.71 7.30
CA PRO A 80 -4.52 -26.25 7.20
C PRO A 80 -4.64 -25.72 5.76
N GLN A 81 -3.98 -26.38 4.79
CA GLN A 81 -4.07 -26.05 3.36
C GLN A 81 -5.50 -26.15 2.79
N MET A 82 -6.38 -26.95 3.42
CA MET A 82 -7.79 -27.07 3.04
C MET A 82 -8.58 -25.82 3.37
N LYS A 83 -8.17 -25.02 4.35
CA LYS A 83 -8.82 -23.75 4.70
C LYS A 83 -8.74 -22.76 3.53
N SER A 84 -7.54 -22.50 3.01
CA SER A 84 -7.34 -21.63 1.85
C SER A 84 -8.00 -22.17 0.58
N LYS A 85 -8.00 -23.49 0.39
CA LYS A 85 -8.70 -24.13 -0.74
C LYS A 85 -10.22 -23.92 -0.65
N TYR A 86 -10.79 -24.11 0.52
CA TYR A 86 -12.22 -23.90 0.77
C TYR A 86 -12.63 -22.44 0.49
N VAL A 87 -11.84 -21.47 0.99
CA VAL A 87 -12.07 -20.03 0.73
C VAL A 87 -12.10 -19.73 -0.76
N ASN A 88 -11.11 -20.22 -1.51
CA ASN A 88 -11.05 -20.02 -2.96
C ASN A 88 -12.21 -20.70 -3.71
N ASP A 89 -12.60 -21.90 -3.29
CA ASP A 89 -13.76 -22.59 -3.85
C ASP A 89 -15.07 -21.85 -3.56
N PHE A 90 -15.24 -21.32 -2.34
CA PHE A 90 -16.40 -20.49 -2.00
C PHE A 90 -16.50 -19.25 -2.88
N LEU A 91 -15.41 -18.50 -3.05
CA LEU A 91 -15.37 -17.31 -3.91
C LEU A 91 -15.66 -17.66 -5.38
N THR A 92 -15.13 -18.78 -5.85
CA THR A 92 -15.41 -19.29 -7.21
C THR A 92 -16.88 -19.62 -7.40
N GLU A 93 -17.51 -20.29 -6.44
CA GLU A 93 -18.94 -20.62 -6.50
C GLU A 93 -19.83 -19.37 -6.36
N CYS A 94 -19.41 -18.38 -5.58
CA CYS A 94 -20.08 -17.08 -5.52
C CYS A 94 -20.16 -16.42 -6.91
N LYS A 95 -19.05 -16.41 -7.65
CA LYS A 95 -18.99 -15.86 -9.01
C LYS A 95 -19.90 -16.61 -9.98
N LYS A 96 -19.89 -17.95 -9.96
CA LYS A 96 -20.79 -18.78 -10.80
C LYS A 96 -22.27 -18.53 -10.55
N LEU A 97 -22.61 -18.19 -9.29
CA LEU A 97 -23.98 -17.88 -8.88
C LEU A 97 -24.36 -16.40 -9.12
N GLY A 98 -23.52 -15.64 -9.82
CA GLY A 98 -23.76 -14.24 -10.13
C GLY A 98 -23.63 -13.33 -8.91
N MET A 99 -22.76 -13.68 -7.96
CA MET A 99 -22.22 -12.73 -6.97
C MET A 99 -20.80 -12.37 -7.39
N ASP A 100 -20.68 -11.33 -8.21
CA ASP A 100 -19.38 -10.84 -8.64
C ASP A 100 -18.74 -10.01 -7.53
N LEU A 101 -17.76 -10.61 -6.84
CA LEU A 101 -17.00 -9.98 -5.78
C LEU A 101 -15.67 -9.39 -6.28
N ASP A 102 -15.33 -9.54 -7.57
CA ASP A 102 -14.05 -9.09 -8.13
C ASP A 102 -13.99 -7.54 -8.17
N ASN A 103 -15.14 -6.88 -8.39
CA ASN A 103 -15.26 -5.41 -8.44
C ASN A 103 -15.84 -4.80 -7.14
N VAL A 104 -15.76 -5.52 -6.02
CA VAL A 104 -16.34 -5.10 -4.74
C VAL A 104 -15.27 -5.12 -3.65
N PRO A 105 -15.14 -4.06 -2.83
CA PRO A 105 -14.31 -4.09 -1.63
C PRO A 105 -14.88 -5.05 -0.59
N TRP A 106 -14.05 -5.96 -0.09
CA TRP A 106 -14.43 -6.85 1.00
C TRP A 106 -13.21 -7.35 1.81
N VAL A 107 -13.47 -7.81 3.02
CA VAL A 107 -12.49 -8.47 3.90
C VAL A 107 -13.09 -9.76 4.45
N MET A 108 -12.28 -10.81 4.57
CA MET A 108 -12.62 -12.08 5.18
C MET A 108 -11.70 -12.36 6.38
N MET A 109 -12.30 -12.45 7.56
CA MET A 109 -11.63 -12.73 8.83
C MET A 109 -11.97 -14.15 9.26
N GLU A 110 -10.97 -14.92 9.67
CA GLU A 110 -11.10 -16.22 10.32
C GLU A 110 -11.12 -16.04 11.84
N HIS A 111 -12.15 -16.55 12.50
CA HIS A 111 -12.30 -16.56 13.94
C HIS A 111 -12.10 -17.99 14.44
N THR A 112 -11.02 -18.22 15.18
CA THR A 112 -10.69 -19.51 15.83
C THR A 112 -10.87 -19.44 17.35
N ASN A 113 -11.24 -18.27 17.88
CA ASN A 113 -11.40 -17.95 19.30
C ASN A 113 -12.78 -18.31 19.87
N THR A 114 -13.57 -19.12 19.15
CA THR A 114 -14.91 -19.55 19.58
C THR A 114 -15.06 -21.06 19.41
N ASP A 115 -16.15 -21.63 19.94
CA ASP A 115 -16.42 -23.07 19.94
C ASP A 115 -16.41 -23.69 18.53
N CYS A 116 -16.71 -22.91 17.49
CA CYS A 116 -16.64 -23.31 16.10
C CYS A 116 -15.83 -22.30 15.29
N ASP A 117 -14.80 -22.78 14.60
CA ASP A 117 -14.09 -21.96 13.62
C ASP A 117 -15.09 -21.46 12.56
N HIS A 118 -15.02 -20.17 12.27
CA HIS A 118 -15.91 -19.55 11.30
C HIS A 118 -15.25 -18.36 10.62
N TYR A 119 -15.76 -18.01 9.44
CA TYR A 119 -15.30 -16.83 8.72
C TYR A 119 -16.38 -15.75 8.75
N HIS A 120 -15.94 -14.51 8.95
CA HIS A 120 -16.74 -13.32 8.68
C HIS A 120 -16.24 -12.65 7.41
N ILE A 121 -17.12 -12.51 6.42
CA ILE A 121 -16.86 -11.75 5.20
C ILE A 121 -17.69 -10.48 5.25
N ILE A 122 -17.03 -9.33 5.26
CA ILE A 122 -17.67 -8.03 5.17
C ILE A 122 -17.58 -7.58 3.72
N VAL A 123 -18.70 -7.60 3.00
CA VAL A 123 -18.79 -7.22 1.58
C VAL A 123 -19.52 -5.90 1.46
N LEU A 124 -18.88 -4.86 0.92
CA LEU A 124 -19.55 -3.57 0.76
C LEU A 124 -20.72 -3.67 -0.23
N THR A 125 -21.76 -2.86 0.00
CA THR A 125 -22.85 -2.71 -0.95
C THR A 125 -22.47 -1.83 -2.14
N SER A 126 -21.29 -1.22 -2.12
CA SER A 126 -20.75 -0.33 -3.15
C SER A 126 -19.58 -1.01 -3.85
N LYS A 127 -19.56 -0.96 -5.18
CA LYS A 127 -18.43 -1.42 -6.01
C LYS A 127 -17.31 -0.37 -6.03
N PHE A 128 -16.14 -0.72 -6.58
CA PHE A 128 -15.03 0.24 -6.72
C PHE A 128 -15.37 1.45 -7.60
N ASP A 129 -16.31 1.30 -8.54
CA ASP A 129 -16.82 2.38 -9.38
C ASP A 129 -17.92 3.24 -8.70
N GLY A 130 -18.26 2.93 -7.44
CA GLY A 130 -19.28 3.64 -6.66
C GLY A 130 -20.72 3.21 -6.93
N THR A 131 -20.97 2.34 -7.90
CA THR A 131 -22.30 1.76 -8.17
C THR A 131 -22.67 0.72 -7.12
N ARG A 132 -23.97 0.40 -7.03
CA ARG A 132 -24.47 -0.59 -6.07
C ARG A 132 -24.18 -2.02 -6.52
N LEU A 133 -23.79 -2.86 -5.57
CA LEU A 133 -23.74 -4.30 -5.75
C LEU A 133 -25.15 -4.85 -6.02
N ASP A 134 -25.30 -5.66 -7.06
CA ASP A 134 -26.53 -6.43 -7.25
C ASP A 134 -26.61 -7.51 -6.18
N THR A 135 -27.68 -7.45 -5.40
CA THR A 135 -27.83 -8.23 -4.16
C THR A 135 -29.07 -9.11 -4.20
N ALA A 136 -29.66 -9.27 -5.39
CA ALA A 136 -30.78 -10.16 -5.60
C ALA A 136 -30.43 -11.57 -5.07
N PHE A 137 -31.18 -11.98 -4.05
CA PHE A 137 -31.05 -13.28 -3.39
C PHE A 137 -29.64 -13.59 -2.85
N ILE A 138 -28.87 -12.58 -2.42
CA ILE A 138 -27.49 -12.76 -1.92
C ILE A 138 -27.38 -13.84 -0.84
N GLY A 139 -28.33 -13.92 0.09
CA GLY A 139 -28.36 -14.97 1.11
C GLY A 139 -28.51 -16.39 0.53
N LYS A 140 -29.41 -16.56 -0.45
CA LYS A 140 -29.59 -17.86 -1.13
C LYS A 140 -28.37 -18.23 -1.96
N LYS A 141 -27.78 -17.25 -2.66
CA LYS A 141 -26.57 -17.44 -3.47
C LYS A 141 -25.37 -17.81 -2.58
N ALA A 142 -25.14 -17.11 -1.46
CA ALA A 142 -24.08 -17.42 -0.52
C ALA A 142 -24.25 -18.81 0.14
N ALA A 143 -25.46 -19.16 0.58
CA ALA A 143 -25.75 -20.49 1.13
C ALA A 143 -25.48 -21.61 0.11
N LYS A 144 -25.87 -21.38 -1.15
CA LYS A 144 -25.62 -22.34 -2.23
C LYS A 144 -24.14 -22.43 -2.61
N ALA A 145 -23.40 -21.32 -2.61
CA ALA A 145 -21.95 -21.30 -2.81
C ALA A 145 -21.23 -22.10 -1.73
N ALA A 146 -21.57 -21.88 -0.46
CA ALA A 146 -21.00 -22.62 0.65
C ALA A 146 -21.31 -24.13 0.59
N TYR A 147 -22.51 -24.52 0.16
CA TYR A 147 -22.85 -25.92 -0.09
C TYR A 147 -21.95 -26.55 -1.15
N PHE A 148 -21.82 -25.93 -2.34
CA PHE A 148 -20.98 -26.49 -3.40
C PHE A 148 -19.50 -26.53 -3.03
N ALA A 149 -18.99 -25.48 -2.37
CA ALA A 149 -17.62 -25.45 -1.88
C ALA A 149 -17.37 -26.54 -0.82
N SER A 150 -18.32 -26.77 0.09
CA SER A 150 -18.21 -27.83 1.10
C SER A 150 -18.24 -29.21 0.46
N LYS A 151 -19.17 -29.45 -0.46
CA LYS A 151 -19.30 -30.72 -1.20
C LYS A 151 -18.02 -31.03 -1.99
N LYS A 152 -17.44 -30.03 -2.67
CA LYS A 152 -16.18 -30.18 -3.42
C LYS A 152 -14.97 -30.53 -2.53
N ASN A 153 -15.03 -30.14 -1.27
CA ASN A 153 -13.95 -30.36 -0.30
C ASN A 153 -14.22 -31.50 0.69
N ASN A 154 -15.28 -32.29 0.49
CA ASN A 154 -15.70 -33.36 1.39
C ASN A 154 -15.89 -32.88 2.84
N LEU A 155 -16.41 -31.66 2.99
CA LEU A 155 -16.76 -31.06 4.28
C LEU A 155 -18.26 -31.25 4.55
N HIS A 156 -18.65 -31.18 5.81
CA HIS A 156 -20.05 -31.24 6.22
C HIS A 156 -20.83 -30.10 5.56
N TYR A 157 -22.09 -30.34 5.20
CA TYR A 157 -23.00 -29.33 4.65
C TYR A 157 -24.43 -29.57 5.13
N ALA A 158 -25.28 -28.54 5.04
CA ALA A 158 -26.67 -28.68 5.46
C ALA A 158 -27.45 -29.58 4.49
N ILE A 159 -27.97 -30.72 4.98
CA ILE A 159 -28.76 -31.69 4.20
C ILE A 159 -29.97 -31.04 3.53
N GLY A 160 -30.59 -30.04 4.18
CA GLY A 160 -31.69 -29.28 3.59
C GLY A 160 -31.31 -28.51 2.31
N LEU A 161 -30.06 -28.08 2.16
CA LEU A 161 -29.58 -27.45 0.91
C LEU A 161 -29.42 -28.49 -0.21
N GLN A 162 -28.93 -29.69 0.12
CA GLN A 162 -28.86 -30.79 -0.82
C GLN A 162 -30.26 -31.17 -1.34
N LYS A 163 -31.22 -31.43 -0.45
CA LYS A 163 -32.60 -31.78 -0.83
C LYS A 163 -33.25 -30.72 -1.72
N ARG A 164 -33.04 -29.43 -1.41
CA ARG A 164 -33.52 -28.32 -2.24
C ARG A 164 -32.88 -28.32 -3.63
N GLU A 165 -31.58 -28.60 -3.71
CA GLU A 165 -30.90 -28.66 -5.01
C GLU A 165 -31.33 -29.88 -5.82
N GLU A 166 -31.50 -31.04 -5.21
CA GLU A 166 -32.06 -32.23 -5.85
C GLU A 166 -33.49 -31.98 -6.34
N SER A 167 -34.33 -31.33 -5.54
CA SER A 167 -35.69 -30.93 -5.95
C SER A 167 -35.66 -29.93 -7.11
N ARG A 168 -34.75 -28.94 -7.09
CA ARG A 168 -34.55 -28.02 -8.21
C ARG A 168 -34.14 -28.76 -9.47
N GLN A 169 -33.19 -29.70 -9.36
CA GLN A 169 -32.72 -30.49 -10.50
C GLN A 169 -33.84 -31.38 -11.05
N ARG A 170 -34.65 -31.99 -10.17
CA ARG A 170 -35.84 -32.76 -10.57
C ARG A 170 -36.86 -31.89 -11.30
N HIS A 171 -37.24 -30.73 -10.74
CA HIS A 171 -38.16 -29.80 -11.38
C HIS A 171 -37.62 -29.29 -12.73
N LEU A 172 -36.31 -29.02 -12.82
CA LEU A 172 -35.70 -28.65 -14.09
C LEU A 172 -35.75 -29.81 -15.09
N ALA A 173 -35.42 -31.03 -14.66
CA ALA A 173 -35.49 -32.23 -15.50
C ALA A 173 -36.91 -32.56 -15.95
N GLU A 174 -37.91 -32.31 -15.10
CA GLU A 174 -39.33 -32.50 -15.40
C GLU A 174 -39.83 -31.44 -16.40
N LYS A 175 -39.41 -30.18 -16.23
CA LYS A 175 -39.84 -29.07 -17.08
C LYS A 175 -39.10 -28.99 -18.42
N TYR A 176 -37.86 -29.48 -18.49
CA TYR A 176 -36.97 -29.31 -19.65
C TYR A 176 -36.32 -30.61 -20.15
N GLY A 177 -36.68 -31.79 -19.59
CA GLY A 177 -36.13 -33.09 -19.97
C GLY A 177 -34.89 -33.53 -19.17
N LEU A 178 -34.62 -34.84 -19.17
CA LEU A 178 -33.52 -35.52 -18.45
C LEU A 178 -32.14 -35.11 -18.98
N GLU A 179 -31.68 -33.92 -18.59
CA GLU A 179 -30.30 -33.50 -18.30
C GLU A 179 -30.22 -31.97 -18.38
N VAL A 180 -30.74 -31.28 -17.35
CA VAL A 180 -30.53 -29.83 -17.23
C VAL A 180 -29.22 -29.55 -16.50
N THR A 181 -28.10 -29.99 -17.08
CA THR A 181 -26.85 -29.24 -16.91
C THR A 181 -26.90 -28.06 -17.86
N GLN A 182 -27.51 -26.96 -17.42
CA GLN A 182 -27.51 -25.63 -18.07
C GLN A 182 -27.07 -25.60 -19.55
N SER A 183 -27.98 -25.98 -20.46
CA SER A 183 -28.01 -25.46 -21.83
C SER A 183 -29.34 -25.85 -22.45
N VAL A 184 -30.28 -24.89 -22.49
CA VAL A 184 -31.56 -25.08 -23.16
C VAL A 184 -31.29 -25.21 -24.67
N GLY A 185 -31.70 -26.33 -25.29
CA GLY A 185 -31.87 -26.46 -26.74
C GLY A 185 -30.60 -26.61 -27.60
N LEU A 186 -29.45 -26.95 -27.02
CA LEU A 186 -28.18 -27.09 -27.75
C LEU A 186 -27.80 -28.56 -27.85
N SER A 187 -27.49 -29.05 -29.05
CA SER A 187 -26.99 -30.41 -29.27
C SER A 187 -25.61 -30.62 -28.63
N ASP A 188 -25.19 -31.86 -28.40
CA ASP A 188 -23.88 -32.20 -27.83
C ASP A 188 -22.71 -31.52 -28.56
N ALA A 189 -22.83 -31.38 -29.89
CA ALA A 189 -21.86 -30.65 -30.70
C ALA A 189 -21.81 -29.15 -30.36
N GLN A 190 -22.95 -28.53 -30.09
CA GLN A 190 -23.04 -27.12 -29.71
C GLN A 190 -22.59 -26.89 -28.25
N LEU A 191 -22.87 -27.84 -27.36
CA LEU A 191 -22.38 -27.89 -25.98
C LEU A 191 -20.86 -28.03 -25.90
N ALA A 192 -20.28 -28.91 -26.73
CA ALA A 192 -18.84 -29.05 -26.86
C ALA A 192 -18.18 -27.77 -27.40
N LYS A 193 -18.83 -27.12 -28.37
CA LYS A 193 -18.38 -25.83 -28.93
C LYS A 193 -18.43 -24.72 -27.88
N LEU A 194 -19.48 -24.65 -27.07
CA LEU A 194 -19.60 -23.69 -25.96
C LEU A 194 -18.57 -23.92 -24.86
N LYS A 195 -18.35 -25.18 -24.43
CA LYS A 195 -17.30 -25.51 -23.45
C LYS A 195 -15.90 -25.19 -23.98
N LYS A 196 -15.67 -25.32 -25.28
CA LYS A 196 -14.42 -24.91 -25.94
C LYS A 196 -14.27 -23.39 -25.91
N VAL A 197 -15.31 -22.64 -26.29
CA VAL A 197 -15.33 -21.17 -26.25
C VAL A 197 -15.19 -20.65 -24.81
N GLU A 198 -15.80 -21.30 -23.82
CA GLU A 198 -15.66 -20.95 -22.40
C GLU A 198 -14.22 -21.16 -21.93
N LYS A 199 -13.59 -22.30 -22.26
CA LYS A 199 -12.16 -22.54 -21.97
C LYS A 199 -11.25 -21.53 -22.66
N GLU A 200 -11.55 -21.17 -23.91
CA GLU A 200 -10.82 -20.14 -24.66
C GLU A 200 -11.00 -18.76 -24.03
N ASN A 201 -12.21 -18.40 -23.59
CA ASN A 201 -12.51 -17.15 -22.90
C ASN A 201 -11.85 -17.07 -21.51
N VAL A 202 -11.86 -18.16 -20.74
CA VAL A 202 -11.15 -18.24 -19.45
C VAL A 202 -9.64 -18.14 -19.66
N ALA A 203 -9.10 -18.79 -20.69
CA ALA A 203 -7.69 -18.67 -21.05
C ALA A 203 -7.35 -17.25 -21.52
N ALA A 204 -8.23 -16.61 -22.29
CA ALA A 204 -8.09 -15.23 -22.75
C ALA A 204 -8.18 -14.23 -21.58
N ASP A 205 -9.11 -14.41 -20.64
CA ASP A 205 -9.23 -13.57 -19.44
C ASP A 205 -8.04 -13.76 -18.49
N LYS A 206 -7.54 -15.01 -18.34
CA LYS A 206 -6.32 -15.28 -17.57
C LYS A 206 -5.09 -14.67 -18.24
N ARG A 207 -4.98 -14.74 -19.57
CA ARG A 207 -3.93 -14.05 -20.35
C ARG A 207 -4.08 -12.53 -20.27
N ALA A 208 -5.29 -11.99 -20.31
CA ALA A 208 -5.56 -10.55 -20.18
C ALA A 208 -5.22 -10.04 -18.78
N LYS A 209 -5.49 -10.82 -17.73
CA LYS A 209 -5.12 -10.51 -16.34
C LYS A 209 -3.62 -10.61 -16.11
N LEU A 210 -2.98 -11.67 -16.62
CA LEU A 210 -1.52 -11.81 -16.59
C LEU A 210 -0.85 -10.66 -17.34
N THR A 211 -1.27 -10.36 -18.58
CA THR A 211 -0.73 -9.23 -19.36
C THR A 211 -1.02 -7.88 -18.73
N ARG A 212 -2.16 -7.68 -18.06
CA ARG A 212 -2.44 -6.45 -17.31
C ARG A 212 -1.55 -6.32 -16.07
N GLN A 213 -1.31 -7.42 -15.36
CA GLN A 213 -0.40 -7.45 -14.21
C GLN A 213 1.06 -7.24 -14.67
N GLU A 214 1.49 -7.89 -15.75
CA GLU A 214 2.80 -7.71 -16.37
C GLU A 214 2.99 -6.29 -16.88
N ARG A 215 1.99 -5.70 -17.56
CA ARG A 215 2.01 -4.27 -17.96
C ARG A 215 2.09 -3.36 -16.74
N SER A 216 1.30 -3.62 -15.69
CA SER A 216 1.36 -2.82 -14.47
C SER A 216 2.71 -2.93 -13.75
N ILE A 217 3.35 -4.10 -13.79
CA ILE A 217 4.69 -4.32 -13.23
C ILE A 217 5.74 -3.62 -14.09
N ALA A 218 5.65 -3.74 -15.42
CA ALA A 218 6.53 -3.08 -16.37
C ALA A 218 6.43 -1.55 -16.27
N GLU A 219 5.23 -0.99 -16.24
CA GLU A 219 4.99 0.45 -16.03
C GLU A 219 5.50 0.92 -14.67
N ALA A 220 5.39 0.08 -13.62
CA ALA A 220 5.94 0.40 -12.30
C ALA A 220 7.48 0.36 -12.29
N HIS A 221 8.08 -0.60 -13.01
CA HIS A 221 9.53 -0.71 -13.18
C HIS A 221 10.08 0.47 -13.99
N GLU A 222 9.51 0.74 -15.17
CA GLU A 222 9.89 1.87 -16.02
C GLU A 222 9.80 3.20 -15.28
N ARG A 223 8.74 3.38 -14.48
CA ARG A 223 8.60 4.58 -13.63
C ARG A 223 9.69 4.67 -12.57
N ARG A 224 10.01 3.56 -11.89
CA ARG A 224 11.08 3.51 -10.89
C ARG A 224 12.44 3.80 -11.52
N ASP A 225 12.71 3.22 -12.69
CA ASP A 225 13.95 3.41 -13.44
C ASP A 225 14.09 4.85 -13.94
N LYS A 226 12.99 5.46 -14.40
CA LYS A 226 12.96 6.88 -14.75
C LYS A 226 13.30 7.75 -13.53
N ILE A 227 12.65 7.55 -12.39
CA ILE A 227 12.92 8.30 -11.15
C ILE A 227 14.39 8.11 -10.73
N LYS A 228 14.88 6.87 -10.71
CA LYS A 228 16.29 6.56 -10.42
C LYS A 228 17.23 7.33 -11.35
N SER A 229 16.97 7.30 -12.66
CA SER A 229 17.83 7.97 -13.65
C SER A 229 17.88 9.49 -13.48
N LEU A 230 16.77 10.12 -13.09
CA LEU A 230 16.71 11.55 -12.83
C LEU A 230 17.51 11.91 -11.57
N ILE A 231 17.35 11.13 -10.49
CA ILE A 231 18.12 11.32 -9.25
C ILE A 231 19.62 11.16 -9.51
N GLU A 232 20.04 10.10 -10.19
CA GLU A 232 21.45 9.87 -10.50
C GLU A 232 22.02 10.96 -11.41
N ARG A 233 21.24 11.45 -12.38
CA ARG A 233 21.65 12.54 -13.28
C ARG A 233 21.81 13.85 -12.51
N ALA A 234 20.86 14.19 -11.64
CA ALA A 234 20.94 15.36 -10.77
C ALA A 234 22.17 15.28 -9.86
N ALA A 235 22.42 14.12 -9.24
CA ALA A 235 23.56 13.92 -8.37
C ALA A 235 24.90 14.03 -9.12
N LYS A 236 25.05 13.35 -10.26
CA LYS A 236 26.26 13.42 -11.10
C LYS A 236 26.51 14.83 -11.62
N SER A 237 25.47 15.54 -12.07
CA SER A 237 25.57 16.93 -12.52
C SER A 237 26.04 17.85 -11.39
N THR A 238 25.51 17.66 -10.18
CA THR A 238 25.91 18.41 -8.98
C THR A 238 27.39 18.18 -8.65
N LEU A 239 27.82 16.92 -8.66
CA LEU A 239 29.22 16.55 -8.43
C LEU A 239 30.17 17.10 -9.49
N LEU A 240 29.78 17.04 -10.77
CA LEU A 240 30.58 17.50 -11.90
C LEU A 240 30.77 19.02 -11.88
N LYS A 241 29.68 19.77 -11.62
CA LYS A 241 29.72 21.23 -11.51
C LYS A 241 30.32 21.71 -10.19
N GLY A 242 30.64 20.77 -9.30
CA GLY A 242 31.10 21.07 -7.96
C GLY A 242 30.12 22.00 -7.25
N ARG A 243 28.85 21.63 -7.17
CA ARG A 243 27.83 22.34 -6.38
C ARG A 243 27.46 21.53 -5.13
N GLY A 244 26.77 22.16 -4.18
CA GLY A 244 26.32 21.56 -2.91
C GLY A 244 24.91 20.98 -2.99
N MET A 245 24.35 20.62 -1.84
CA MET A 245 23.03 20.00 -1.74
C MET A 245 21.90 20.89 -2.28
N ASP A 246 21.99 22.21 -2.13
CA ASP A 246 20.98 23.15 -2.65
C ASP A 246 20.77 23.02 -4.16
N TYR A 247 21.86 22.78 -4.90
CA TYR A 247 21.77 22.59 -6.35
C TYR A 247 21.15 21.24 -6.70
N PHE A 248 21.47 20.20 -5.92
CA PHE A 248 20.89 18.87 -6.08
C PHE A 248 19.39 18.86 -5.81
N THR A 249 18.95 19.47 -4.70
CA THR A 249 17.53 19.56 -4.34
C THR A 249 16.76 20.40 -5.37
N THR A 250 17.29 21.55 -5.79
CA THR A 250 16.68 22.38 -6.84
C THR A 250 16.53 21.61 -8.15
N ALA A 251 17.56 20.85 -8.56
CA ALA A 251 17.48 20.05 -9.78
C ALA A 251 16.40 18.95 -9.70
N LEU A 252 16.22 18.33 -8.53
CA LEU A 252 15.14 17.38 -8.30
C LEU A 252 13.76 18.05 -8.33
N GLU A 253 13.62 19.24 -7.75
CA GLU A 253 12.35 19.98 -7.73
C GLU A 253 11.91 20.41 -9.14
N LEU A 254 12.85 20.79 -10.01
CA LEU A 254 12.59 21.08 -11.42
C LEU A 254 12.03 19.86 -12.17
N ASP A 255 12.44 18.66 -11.76
CA ASP A 255 11.90 17.39 -12.25
C ASP A 255 10.63 16.93 -11.48
N GLY A 256 10.07 17.80 -10.63
CA GLY A 256 8.85 17.55 -9.86
C GLY A 256 9.05 16.63 -8.64
N MET A 257 10.26 16.54 -8.13
CA MET A 257 10.65 15.64 -7.05
C MET A 257 11.10 16.41 -5.80
N LYS A 258 10.55 16.08 -4.63
CA LYS A 258 10.95 16.69 -3.35
C LYS A 258 11.88 15.79 -2.58
N TYR A 259 13.09 16.25 -2.30
CA TYR A 259 14.08 15.54 -1.48
C TYR A 259 13.83 15.79 0.01
N ALA A 260 14.01 14.76 0.83
CA ALA A 260 13.99 14.85 2.29
C ALA A 260 14.81 13.73 2.94
N GLU A 261 15.13 13.90 4.22
CA GLU A 261 15.70 12.86 5.08
C GLU A 261 14.66 12.43 6.11
N ASP A 262 14.50 11.11 6.30
CA ASP A 262 13.65 10.60 7.38
C ASP A 262 14.36 10.65 8.74
N ASP A 263 13.60 10.51 9.83
CA ASP A 263 14.12 10.53 11.21
C ASP A 263 15.20 9.47 11.50
N LYS A 264 15.38 8.51 10.59
CA LYS A 264 16.37 7.43 10.65
C LYS A 264 17.58 7.70 9.74
N GLY A 265 17.69 8.91 9.19
CA GLY A 265 18.79 9.32 8.30
C GLY A 265 18.74 8.71 6.89
N ASN A 266 17.60 8.16 6.46
CA ASN A 266 17.48 7.66 5.09
C ASN A 266 17.10 8.78 4.13
N TYR A 267 17.78 8.83 2.98
CA TYR A 267 17.39 9.71 1.89
C TYR A 267 16.09 9.26 1.23
N THR A 268 15.17 10.21 1.09
CA THR A 268 13.86 10.01 0.49
C THR A 268 13.57 11.03 -0.59
N VAL A 269 12.79 10.62 -1.58
CA VAL A 269 12.25 11.50 -2.62
C VAL A 269 10.75 11.27 -2.75
N THR A 270 9.98 12.35 -2.73
CA THR A 270 8.53 12.33 -2.92
C THR A 270 8.18 12.83 -4.32
N VAL A 271 7.37 12.06 -5.05
CA VAL A 271 6.96 12.36 -6.42
C VAL A 271 5.45 12.21 -6.55
N ASN A 272 4.79 13.16 -7.22
CA ASN A 272 3.38 13.04 -7.55
C ASN A 272 3.20 12.08 -8.74
N ASN A 273 2.38 11.04 -8.56
CA ASN A 273 2.15 10.03 -9.62
C ASN A 273 0.86 10.27 -10.43
N GLY A 274 0.31 11.48 -10.39
CA GLY A 274 -0.96 11.87 -11.02
C GLY A 274 -2.21 11.57 -10.18
N LYS A 275 -2.10 10.72 -9.14
CA LYS A 275 -3.21 10.41 -8.22
C LYS A 275 -2.90 10.78 -6.77
N ARG A 276 -1.63 10.67 -6.37
CA ARG A 276 -1.15 10.99 -5.03
C ARG A 276 0.36 11.21 -5.03
N ASP A 277 0.83 11.82 -3.94
CA ASP A 277 2.25 11.87 -3.64
C ASP A 277 2.73 10.52 -3.11
N VAL A 278 3.88 10.05 -3.62
CA VAL A 278 4.50 8.79 -3.21
C VAL A 278 5.95 9.05 -2.84
N THR A 279 6.30 8.69 -1.60
CA THR A 279 7.66 8.80 -1.07
C THR A 279 8.43 7.50 -1.26
N TYR A 280 9.61 7.60 -1.88
CA TYR A 280 10.53 6.50 -2.11
C TYR A 280 11.81 6.70 -1.30
N LYS A 281 12.31 5.63 -0.67
CA LYS A 281 13.67 5.59 -0.14
C LYS A 281 14.65 5.38 -1.29
N LEU A 282 15.69 6.21 -1.40
CA LEU A 282 16.68 6.12 -2.48
C LEU A 282 17.31 4.71 -2.57
N ALA A 283 17.65 4.13 -1.42
CA ALA A 283 18.17 2.77 -1.32
C ALA A 283 17.24 1.72 -1.98
N ARG A 284 15.91 1.87 -1.79
CA ARG A 284 14.90 0.95 -2.35
C ARG A 284 14.61 1.20 -3.83
N LEU A 285 14.98 2.36 -4.36
CA LEU A 285 15.01 2.64 -5.79
C LEU A 285 16.29 2.10 -6.45
N GLY A 286 17.25 1.59 -5.68
CA GLY A 286 18.55 1.15 -6.20
C GLY A 286 19.43 2.32 -6.68
N VAL A 287 19.19 3.53 -6.19
CA VAL A 287 20.09 4.68 -6.37
C VAL A 287 21.33 4.47 -5.50
N ALA A 288 22.51 4.71 -6.05
CA ALA A 288 23.75 4.69 -5.28
C ALA A 288 23.76 5.81 -4.23
N ILE A 289 23.53 5.44 -2.97
CA ILE A 289 23.47 6.35 -1.81
C ILE A 289 24.76 7.18 -1.69
N SER A 290 25.89 6.57 -2.04
CA SER A 290 27.21 7.20 -2.05
C SER A 290 27.31 8.46 -2.90
N LEU A 291 26.45 8.63 -3.93
CA LEU A 291 26.42 9.86 -4.71
C LEU A 291 25.98 11.06 -3.86
N VAL A 292 24.94 10.88 -3.04
CA VAL A 292 24.42 11.92 -2.15
C VAL A 292 25.40 12.16 -1.00
N ASP A 293 25.96 11.10 -0.42
CA ASP A 293 26.99 11.21 0.62
C ASP A 293 28.21 11.99 0.13
N THR A 294 28.64 11.77 -1.12
CA THR A 294 29.78 12.48 -1.71
C THR A 294 29.48 13.97 -1.92
N ILE A 295 28.25 14.34 -2.29
CA ILE A 295 27.83 15.74 -2.41
C ILE A 295 27.95 16.42 -1.05
N LYS A 296 27.35 15.82 -0.01
CA LYS A 296 27.43 16.33 1.36
C LYS A 296 28.87 16.44 1.88
N ALA A 297 29.69 15.43 1.63
CA ALA A 297 31.09 15.43 2.06
C ALA A 297 31.90 16.56 1.40
N LYS A 298 31.71 16.79 0.09
CA LYS A 298 32.37 17.88 -0.64
C LYS A 298 31.88 19.26 -0.20
N GLU A 299 30.59 19.38 0.12
CA GLU A 299 30.01 20.62 0.65
C GLU A 299 30.63 20.97 2.01
N LYS A 300 30.70 20.00 2.92
CA LYS A 300 31.34 20.16 4.23
C LYS A 300 32.81 20.56 4.11
N LEU A 301 33.58 19.89 3.26
CA LEU A 301 34.99 20.21 3.03
C LEU A 301 35.18 21.67 2.57
N ARG A 302 34.28 22.19 1.73
CA ARG A 302 34.35 23.58 1.25
C ARG A 302 33.97 24.59 2.30
N GLU A 303 33.00 24.28 3.16
CA GLU A 303 32.70 25.13 4.31
C GLU A 303 33.90 25.20 5.26
N GLU A 304 34.57 24.08 5.51
CA GLU A 304 35.79 24.03 6.32
C GLU A 304 36.91 24.86 5.69
N GLN A 305 37.16 24.71 4.38
CA GLN A 305 38.14 25.52 3.65
C GLN A 305 37.82 27.01 3.71
N ARG A 306 36.56 27.41 3.50
CA ARG A 306 36.14 28.82 3.59
C ARG A 306 36.35 29.39 4.99
N LYS A 307 36.04 28.62 6.03
CA LYS A 307 36.26 29.04 7.42
C LYS A 307 37.75 29.21 7.71
N GLN A 308 38.60 28.32 7.18
CA GLN A 308 40.04 28.42 7.32
C GLN A 308 40.59 29.65 6.58
N GLU A 309 40.21 29.87 5.32
CA GLU A 309 40.61 31.04 4.54
C GLU A 309 40.18 32.36 5.21
N GLU A 310 38.97 32.40 5.80
CA GLU A 310 38.51 33.57 6.54
C GLU A 310 39.31 33.79 7.84
N ALA A 311 39.66 32.71 8.55
CA ALA A 311 40.50 32.79 9.74
C ALA A 311 41.91 33.27 9.39
N ASP A 312 42.51 32.74 8.33
CA ASP A 312 43.83 33.14 7.85
C ASP A 312 43.83 34.61 7.39
N ARG A 313 42.79 35.05 6.69
CA ARG A 313 42.63 36.48 6.31
C ARG A 313 42.53 37.39 7.53
N LYS A 314 41.74 37.01 8.54
CA LYS A 314 41.64 37.77 9.81
C LYS A 314 42.97 37.81 10.55
N ALA A 315 43.73 36.72 10.55
CA ALA A 315 45.06 36.68 11.17
C ALA A 315 46.08 37.56 10.44
N GLU A 316 46.04 37.60 9.10
CA GLU A 316 46.89 38.48 8.30
C GLU A 316 46.52 39.96 8.48
N GLU A 317 45.23 40.29 8.50
CA GLU A 317 44.74 41.64 8.82
C GLU A 317 45.18 42.08 10.23
N ALA A 318 45.10 41.19 11.23
CA ALA A 318 45.59 41.44 12.57
C ALA A 318 47.10 41.68 12.63
N ARG A 319 47.91 40.87 11.92
CA ARG A 319 49.37 41.10 11.83
C ARG A 319 49.71 42.43 11.16
N LYS A 320 49.03 42.79 10.08
CA LYS A 320 49.23 44.09 9.41
C LYS A 320 48.83 45.26 10.30
N ALA A 321 47.75 45.13 11.08
CA ALA A 321 47.34 46.14 12.03
C ALA A 321 48.35 46.32 13.18
N GLU A 322 48.90 45.22 13.71
CA GLU A 322 49.94 45.24 14.74
C GLU A 322 51.24 45.86 14.24
N GLU A 323 51.69 45.52 13.02
CA GLU A 323 52.89 46.11 12.42
C GLU A 323 52.72 47.60 12.12
N ALA A 324 51.52 48.03 11.69
CA ALA A 324 51.19 49.43 11.49
C ALA A 324 51.13 50.22 12.81
N ALA A 325 50.60 49.62 13.88
CA ALA A 325 50.61 50.22 15.21
C ALA A 325 52.04 50.41 15.72
N ARG A 326 52.89 49.40 15.55
CA ARG A 326 54.29 49.45 15.96
C ARG A 326 55.11 50.48 15.18
N LYS A 327 54.88 50.63 13.86
CA LYS A 327 55.50 51.69 13.05
C LYS A 327 55.06 53.08 13.49
N LYS A 328 53.78 53.28 13.83
CA LYS A 328 53.29 54.55 14.39
C LYS A 328 53.92 54.87 15.75
N GLU A 329 54.13 53.86 16.58
CA GLU A 329 54.76 54.01 17.89
C GLU A 329 56.26 54.36 17.76
N GLU A 330 56.96 53.77 16.80
CA GLU A 330 58.35 54.12 16.45
C GLU A 330 58.47 55.52 15.83
N GLU A 331 57.51 55.95 15.00
CA GLU A 331 57.46 57.32 14.45
C GLU A 331 57.14 58.36 15.54
N GLN A 332 56.25 58.05 16.49
CA GLN A 332 55.98 58.92 17.64
C GLN A 332 57.22 59.06 18.54
N LYS A 333 57.94 57.96 18.82
CA LYS A 333 59.19 58.03 19.59
C LYS A 333 60.28 58.84 18.88
N LYS A 334 60.39 58.74 17.55
CA LYS A 334 61.31 59.58 16.78
C LYS A 334 60.93 61.06 16.77
N GLN A 335 59.62 61.39 16.73
CA GLN A 335 59.16 62.78 16.87
C GLN A 335 59.37 63.34 18.28
N GLU A 336 59.31 62.51 19.32
CA GLU A 336 59.65 62.91 20.70
C GLU A 336 61.16 63.12 20.88
N ASP A 337 62.01 62.30 20.23
CA ASP A 337 63.47 62.45 20.26
C ASP A 337 63.99 63.62 19.40
N GLU A 338 63.31 63.97 18.29
CA GLU A 338 63.68 65.12 17.44
C GLU A 338 63.20 66.48 17.96
N ASN A 339 62.37 66.52 19.01
CA ASN A 339 61.97 67.77 19.66
C ASN A 339 62.30 67.77 21.17
N PRO A 340 63.59 67.80 21.54
CA PRO A 340 63.97 67.99 22.93
C PRO A 340 63.52 69.39 23.34
N LYS A 341 62.49 69.45 24.20
CA LYS A 341 62.05 70.69 24.85
C LYS A 341 63.28 71.48 25.30
N ARG A 342 63.43 72.68 24.73
CA ARG A 342 64.34 73.74 25.16
C ARG A 342 64.23 73.92 26.68
N GLY A 343 65.14 73.29 27.41
CA GLY A 343 65.42 73.57 28.81
C GLY A 343 66.70 74.40 28.95
N MET A 344 66.70 75.63 28.43
CA MET A 344 67.59 76.70 28.91
C MET A 344 66.77 77.53 29.91
N ARG A 345 67.28 78.12 30.99
CA ARG A 345 68.53 78.02 31.79
C ARG A 345 68.31 79.02 32.94
N PHE A 346 69.01 78.80 34.05
CA PHE A 346 69.52 79.81 35.02
C PHE A 346 68.68 80.41 36.16
N ARG A 347 69.37 80.43 37.32
CA ARG A 347 69.55 81.48 38.37
C ARG A 347 68.25 82.04 38.99
N ARG A 348 68.13 82.18 40.31
CA ARG A 348 69.12 82.61 41.31
C ARG A 348 68.64 82.17 42.69
#